data_AF-A0A832Y4S0-F1
#
_entry.id   AF-A0A832Y4S0-F1
#
_cell.length_a   1.000
_cell.length_b   1.000
_cell.length_c   1.000
_cell.angle_alpha   90.00
_cell.angle_beta   90.00
_cell.angle_gamma   90.00
#
_symmetry.space_group_name_H-M   'P 1'
#
loop_
_entity.id
_entity.type
_entity.pdbx_description
1 polymer ?
#
loop_
_entity_poly.entity_id
_entity_poly.type
_entity_poly.pdbx_seq_one_letter_code
_entity_poly.pdbx_strand_id
1 'polypeptide(L)'
;MAAVHRHLCIFTMLDMIIFALLMYRFSMVSGPLMGFLILLTAAAICGTGLVLTLRFRARVPSFDHRIDKLLSNLAVFFLVVGALQAFLGISAGDIGLVLQSGLLVLLGFATRRRIATLHHPMFVDWYGSGKEGASKLSLDEVYASCPSCSSLLAVIPSRLSRQDRCPNCDGLLVTISEEE
;
A
#
# COMPACT_ATOMS: atom_id res chain seq x y z
N MET A 1 -1.40 -8.92 -6.40
CA MET A 1 -1.78 -7.64 -5.73
C MET A 1 -1.56 -7.63 -4.21
N ALA A 2 -1.61 -8.77 -3.51
CA ALA A 2 -1.29 -8.83 -2.07
C ALA A 2 0.12 -8.30 -1.69
N ALA A 3 1.13 -8.52 -2.54
CA ALA A 3 2.47 -7.96 -2.34
C ALA A 3 2.46 -6.42 -2.41
N VAL A 4 1.77 -5.83 -3.39
CA VAL A 4 1.61 -4.38 -3.54
C VAL A 4 0.92 -3.78 -2.31
N HIS A 5 -0.17 -4.40 -1.84
CA HIS A 5 -0.87 -3.99 -0.62
C HIS A 5 0.03 -4.03 0.63
N ARG A 6 0.84 -5.09 0.78
CA ARG A 6 1.82 -5.20 1.87
C ARG A 6 2.88 -4.11 1.81
N HIS A 7 3.45 -3.86 0.63
CA HIS A 7 4.42 -2.78 0.45
C HIS A 7 3.80 -1.42 0.77
N LEU A 8 2.58 -1.17 0.30
CA LEU A 8 1.88 0.08 0.57
C LEU A 8 1.67 0.31 2.08
N CYS A 9 1.30 -0.71 2.84
CA CYS A 9 1.18 -0.64 4.30
C CYS A 9 2.52 -0.34 5.00
N ILE A 10 3.62 -0.91 4.51
CA ILE A 10 4.95 -0.66 5.09
C ILE A 10 5.36 0.78 4.82
N PHE A 11 5.15 1.26 3.59
CA PHE A 11 5.47 2.62 3.20
C PHE A 11 4.64 3.66 3.96
N THR A 12 3.34 3.43 4.20
CA THR A 12 2.55 4.33 5.04
C THR A 12 3.08 4.41 6.46
N MET A 13 3.50 3.29 7.05
CA MET A 13 4.12 3.30 8.39
C MET A 13 5.43 4.09 8.41
N LEU A 14 6.26 3.95 7.38
CA LEU A 14 7.49 4.72 7.24
C LEU A 14 7.20 6.23 7.11
N ASP A 15 6.22 6.60 6.28
CA ASP A 15 5.79 7.98 6.12
C ASP A 15 5.31 8.57 7.48
N MET A 16 4.57 7.79 8.29
CA MET A 16 4.15 8.23 9.64
C MET A 16 5.34 8.39 10.61
N ILE A 17 6.34 7.51 10.54
CA ILE A 17 7.56 7.63 11.35
C ILE A 17 8.33 8.90 10.96
N ILE A 18 8.49 9.16 9.66
CA ILE A 18 9.17 10.37 9.18
C ILE A 18 8.42 11.62 9.62
N PHE A 19 7.08 11.63 9.53
CA PHE A 19 6.25 12.70 10.06
C PHE A 19 6.48 12.93 11.56
N ALA A 20 6.48 11.87 12.37
CA ALA A 20 6.73 11.97 13.81
C ALA A 20 8.12 12.54 14.13
N LEU A 21 9.15 12.11 13.39
CA LEU A 21 10.50 12.63 13.55
C LEU A 21 10.59 14.13 13.20
N LEU A 22 9.91 14.57 12.14
CA LEU A 22 9.85 15.99 11.79
C LEU A 22 9.15 16.81 12.88
N MET A 23 8.03 16.34 13.39
CA MET A 23 7.29 17.01 14.48
C MET A 23 8.13 17.09 15.76
N TYR A 24 8.90 16.05 16.07
CA TYR A 24 9.85 16.08 17.18
C TYR A 24 10.94 17.15 16.99
N ARG A 25 11.49 17.28 15.78
CA ARG A 25 12.46 18.35 15.48
C ARG A 25 11.85 19.74 15.61
N PHE A 26 10.62 19.95 15.11
CA PHE A 26 9.90 21.21 15.30
C PHE A 26 9.64 21.50 16.79
N SER A 27 9.28 20.49 17.58
CA SER A 27 9.08 20.63 19.02
C SER A 27 10.34 21.09 19.74
N MET A 28 11.54 20.63 19.32
CA MET A 28 12.80 21.00 19.95
C MET A 28 13.22 22.46 19.68
N VAL A 29 12.82 23.00 18.53
CA VAL A 29 13.07 24.39 18.18
C VAL A 29 12.04 25.33 18.82
N SER A 30 10.84 24.81 19.08
CA SER A 30 9.77 25.57 19.75
C SER A 30 9.96 25.66 21.27
N GLY A 31 9.38 26.68 21.90
CA GLY A 31 9.37 26.79 23.36
C GLY A 31 8.60 25.64 24.05
N PRO A 32 8.78 25.42 25.37
CA PRO A 32 8.35 24.19 26.07
C PRO A 32 6.85 23.88 25.93
N LEU A 33 5.99 24.90 26.08
CA LEU A 33 4.53 24.73 25.97
C LEU A 33 4.10 24.39 24.53
N MET A 34 4.66 25.09 23.55
CA MET A 34 4.34 24.83 22.13
C MET A 34 4.87 23.49 21.67
N GLY A 35 6.07 23.09 22.12
CA GLY A 35 6.65 21.78 21.84
C GLY A 35 5.77 20.66 22.36
N PHE A 36 5.28 20.77 23.59
CA PHE A 36 4.33 19.80 24.15
C PHE A 36 3.06 19.67 23.31
N LEU A 37 2.46 20.78 22.88
CA LEU A 37 1.27 20.77 22.02
C LEU A 37 1.54 20.16 20.63
N ILE A 38 2.70 20.44 20.04
CA ILE A 38 3.15 19.85 18.77
C ILE A 38 3.28 18.33 18.91
N LEU A 39 3.89 17.85 20.00
CA LEU A 39 4.03 16.41 20.24
C LEU A 39 2.69 15.72 20.51
N LEU A 40 1.79 16.37 21.25
CA LEU A 40 0.46 15.83 21.54
C LEU A 40 -0.38 15.70 20.26
N THR A 41 -0.36 16.72 19.40
CA THR A 41 -1.04 16.69 18.11
C THR A 41 -0.41 15.66 17.16
N ALA A 42 0.93 15.58 17.12
CA ALA A 42 1.62 14.56 16.35
C ALA A 42 1.26 13.14 16.82
N ALA A 43 1.21 12.90 18.13
CA ALA A 43 0.81 11.62 18.69
C ALA A 43 -0.63 11.23 18.31
N ALA A 44 -1.56 12.17 18.31
CA ALA A 44 -2.94 11.93 17.88
C ALA A 44 -3.02 11.58 16.38
N ILE A 45 -2.29 12.30 15.52
CA ILE A 45 -2.23 12.03 14.08
C ILE A 45 -1.56 10.67 13.82
N CYS A 46 -0.47 10.36 14.51
CA CYS A 46 0.22 9.08 14.41
C CYS A 46 -0.64 7.90 14.90
N GLY A 47 -1.35 8.06 16.01
CA GLY A 47 -2.25 7.05 16.55
C GLY A 47 -3.42 6.77 15.61
N THR A 48 -4.05 7.81 15.06
CA THR A 48 -5.13 7.64 14.07
C THR A 48 -4.62 7.02 12.77
N GLY A 49 -3.46 7.44 12.26
CA GLY A 49 -2.82 6.86 11.08
C GLY A 49 -2.43 5.39 11.28
N LEU A 50 -1.97 5.01 12.48
CA LEU A 50 -1.68 3.62 12.84
C LEU A 50 -2.95 2.75 12.80
N VAL A 51 -4.03 3.20 13.45
CA VAL A 51 -5.32 2.49 13.45
C VAL A 51 -5.86 2.33 12.03
N LEU A 52 -5.80 3.40 11.22
CA LEU A 52 -6.22 3.34 9.82
C LEU A 52 -5.38 2.32 9.04
N THR A 53 -4.06 2.34 9.19
CA THR A 53 -3.16 1.41 8.48
C THR A 53 -3.39 -0.04 8.89
N LEU A 54 -3.65 -0.31 10.18
CA LEU A 54 -3.99 -1.65 10.65
C LEU A 54 -5.33 -2.14 10.10
N ARG A 55 -6.35 -1.27 10.04
CA ARG A 55 -7.63 -1.59 9.41
C ARG A 55 -7.51 -1.79 7.91
N PHE A 56 -6.69 -0.98 7.24
CA PHE A 56 -6.38 -1.15 5.84
C PHE A 56 -5.65 -2.47 5.56
N ARG A 57 -4.74 -2.86 6.45
CA ARG A 57 -4.07 -4.17 6.42
C ARG A 57 -5.06 -5.33 6.59
N ALA A 58 -6.08 -5.15 7.42
CA ALA A 58 -7.15 -6.12 7.63
C ALA A 58 -8.15 -6.25 6.45
N ARG A 59 -8.01 -5.42 5.40
CA ARG A 59 -8.88 -5.34 4.21
C ARG A 59 -10.36 -5.14 4.57
N VAL A 60 -10.64 -4.08 5.33
CA VAL A 60 -12.01 -3.69 5.66
C VAL A 60 -12.60 -2.85 4.51
N PRO A 61 -13.71 -3.27 3.88
CA PRO A 61 -14.19 -2.77 2.56
C PRO A 61 -14.73 -1.32 2.51
N SER A 62 -14.42 -0.46 3.49
CA SER A 62 -14.86 0.94 3.54
C SER A 62 -13.76 1.94 3.87
N PHE A 63 -12.50 1.48 4.01
CA PHE A 63 -11.40 2.28 4.54
C PHE A 63 -10.46 2.90 3.48
N ASP A 64 -10.62 2.57 2.20
CA ASP A 64 -9.75 3.04 1.12
C ASP A 64 -9.71 4.57 1.02
N HIS A 65 -10.87 5.21 1.05
CA HIS A 65 -10.94 6.67 0.93
C HIS A 65 -10.25 7.40 2.10
N ARG A 66 -10.17 6.79 3.29
CA ARG A 66 -9.57 7.41 4.48
C ARG A 66 -8.05 7.33 4.43
N ILE A 67 -7.54 6.19 3.95
CA ILE A 67 -6.12 5.98 3.71
C ILE A 67 -5.65 6.91 2.60
N ASP A 68 -6.38 6.99 1.50
CA ASP A 68 -6.09 7.93 0.41
C ASP A 68 -5.94 9.38 0.91
N LYS A 69 -6.92 9.87 1.69
CA LYS A 69 -6.84 11.21 2.31
C LYS A 69 -5.64 11.36 3.24
N LEU A 70 -5.31 10.35 4.04
CA LEU A 70 -4.15 10.37 4.93
C LEU A 70 -2.83 10.49 4.14
N LEU A 71 -2.62 9.65 3.12
CA LEU A 71 -1.42 9.71 2.27
C LEU A 71 -1.35 11.03 1.51
N SER A 72 -2.47 11.53 1.00
CA SER A 72 -2.52 12.80 0.28
C SER A 72 -2.11 13.97 1.17
N ASN A 73 -2.64 14.02 2.40
CA ASN A 73 -2.26 15.03 3.38
C ASN A 73 -0.78 14.93 3.77
N LEU A 74 -0.25 13.72 4.01
CA LEU A 74 1.17 13.53 4.29
C LEU A 74 2.06 13.96 3.11
N ALA A 75 1.67 13.62 1.88
CA ALA A 75 2.43 14.01 0.69
C ALA A 75 2.49 15.52 0.54
N VAL A 76 1.36 16.22 0.73
CA VAL A 76 1.32 17.68 0.72
C VAL A 76 2.18 18.26 1.84
N PHE A 77 2.09 17.71 3.05
CA PHE A 77 2.92 18.13 4.18
C PHE A 77 4.42 18.02 3.87
N PHE A 78 4.89 16.89 3.35
CA PHE A 78 6.30 16.71 3.00
C PHE A 78 6.77 17.66 1.89
N LEU A 79 5.91 17.93 0.89
CA LEU A 79 6.24 18.89 -0.16
C LEU A 79 6.33 20.32 0.37
N VAL A 80 5.39 20.76 1.21
CA VAL A 80 5.38 22.11 1.78
C VAL A 80 6.55 22.30 2.74
N VAL A 81 6.75 21.36 3.67
CA VAL A 81 7.87 21.42 4.62
C VAL A 81 9.21 21.30 3.90
N GLY A 82 9.32 20.43 2.90
CA GLY A 82 10.50 20.30 2.05
C GLY A 82 10.80 21.60 1.31
N ALA A 83 9.82 22.22 0.65
CA ALA A 83 10.01 23.48 -0.06
C ALA A 83 10.44 24.62 0.88
N LEU A 84 9.83 24.72 2.08
CA LEU A 84 10.19 25.72 3.07
C LEU A 84 11.61 25.51 3.61
N GLN A 85 11.99 24.26 3.94
CA GLN A 85 13.35 23.93 4.38
C GLN A 85 14.38 24.17 3.27
N ALA A 86 14.03 23.95 2.00
CA ALA A 86 14.92 24.23 0.87
C ALA A 86 15.22 25.73 0.79
N PHE A 87 14.19 26.57 0.87
CA PHE A 87 14.34 28.02 0.85
C PHE A 87 15.21 28.53 2.01
N LEU A 88 14.96 28.04 3.22
CA LEU A 88 15.74 28.39 4.41
C LEU A 88 17.18 27.88 4.32
N GLY A 89 17.38 26.66 3.84
CA GLY A 89 18.69 26.02 3.71
C GLY A 89 19.59 26.73 2.71
N ILE A 90 19.03 27.13 1.55
CA ILE A 90 19.75 27.91 0.54
C ILE A 90 20.14 29.28 1.11
N SER A 91 19.22 29.94 1.81
CA SER A 91 19.46 31.26 2.39
C SER A 91 20.51 31.23 3.51
N ALA A 92 20.54 30.16 4.31
CA ALA A 92 21.48 29.98 5.41
C ALA A 92 22.81 29.34 4.98
N GLY A 93 22.93 28.85 3.74
CA GLY A 93 24.09 28.09 3.28
C GLY A 93 24.25 26.72 3.95
N ASP A 94 23.19 26.17 4.56
CA ASP A 94 23.23 24.90 5.28
C ASP A 94 22.96 23.73 4.32
N ILE A 95 24.04 23.08 3.88
CA ILE A 95 24.00 21.91 2.98
C ILE A 95 23.18 20.76 3.58
N GLY A 96 23.23 20.57 4.90
CA GLY A 96 22.47 19.52 5.57
C GLY A 96 20.97 19.74 5.46
N LEU A 97 20.53 20.98 5.70
CA LEU A 97 19.12 21.36 5.57
C LEU A 97 18.65 21.28 4.11
N VAL A 98 19.49 21.69 3.14
CA VAL A 98 19.20 21.57 1.71
C VAL A 98 19.05 20.10 1.30
N LEU A 99 19.95 19.22 1.73
CA LEU A 99 19.86 17.79 1.41
C LEU A 99 18.59 17.16 1.99
N GLN A 100 18.31 17.44 3.28
CA GLN A 100 17.10 16.97 3.94
C GLN A 100 15.84 17.46 3.20
N SER A 101 15.83 18.72 2.77
CA SER A 101 14.71 19.30 2.02
C SER A 101 14.46 18.59 0.69
N GLY A 102 15.52 18.27 -0.06
CA GLY A 102 15.43 17.52 -1.32
C GLY A 102 14.85 16.12 -1.11
N LEU A 103 15.27 15.44 -0.04
CA LEU A 103 14.76 14.11 0.31
C LEU A 103 13.26 14.15 0.67
N LEU A 104 12.81 15.19 1.39
CA LEU A 104 11.40 15.38 1.74
C LEU A 104 10.53 15.65 0.51
N VAL A 105 11.01 16.47 -0.43
CA VAL A 105 10.30 16.73 -1.69
C VAL A 105 10.18 15.45 -2.51
N LEU A 106 11.27 14.68 -2.61
CA LEU A 106 11.28 13.40 -3.33
C LEU A 106 10.35 12.37 -2.67
N LEU A 107 10.32 12.31 -1.34
CA LEU A 107 9.39 11.48 -0.57
C LEU A 107 7.94 11.89 -0.85
N GLY A 108 7.62 13.18 -0.80
CA GLY A 108 6.29 13.68 -1.10
C GLY A 108 5.82 13.31 -2.52
N PHE A 109 6.71 13.39 -3.51
CA PHE A 109 6.41 12.97 -4.88
C PHE A 109 6.25 11.44 -5.00
N ALA A 110 7.09 10.67 -4.30
CA ALA A 110 6.95 9.21 -4.22
C ALA A 110 5.60 8.81 -3.58
N THR A 111 5.17 9.49 -2.51
CA THR A 111 3.85 9.27 -1.90
C THR A 111 2.71 9.59 -2.87
N ARG A 112 2.80 10.66 -3.68
CA ARG A 112 1.82 10.93 -4.74
C ARG A 112 1.75 9.84 -5.80
N ARG A 113 2.89 9.30 -6.22
CA ARG A 113 2.92 8.15 -7.15
C ARG A 113 2.24 6.92 -6.56
N ARG A 114 2.42 6.67 -5.25
CA ARG A 114 1.76 5.57 -4.53
C ARG A 114 0.23 5.75 -4.46
N ILE A 115 -0.26 6.98 -4.32
CA ILE A 115 -1.70 7.29 -4.37
C ILE A 115 -2.30 6.92 -5.74
N ALA A 116 -1.59 7.19 -6.84
CA ALA A 116 -2.07 6.80 -8.16
C ALA A 116 -2.26 5.27 -8.29
N THR A 117 -1.44 4.47 -7.59
CA THR A 117 -1.61 3.01 -7.54
C THR A 117 -2.85 2.58 -6.76
N LEU A 118 -3.22 3.30 -5.68
CA LEU A 118 -4.46 3.05 -4.92
C LEU A 118 -5.71 3.28 -5.78
N HIS A 119 -5.68 4.24 -6.70
CA HIS A 119 -6.82 4.59 -7.56
C HIS A 119 -6.91 3.72 -8.81
N HIS A 120 -5.94 2.83 -9.02
CA HIS A 120 -5.95 1.96 -10.20
C HIS A 120 -7.16 1.00 -10.14
N PRO A 121 -7.97 0.86 -11.22
CA PRO A 121 -9.22 0.10 -11.20
C PRO A 121 -9.01 -1.37 -10.78
N MET A 122 -7.94 -2.02 -11.23
CA MET A 122 -7.57 -3.37 -10.76
C MET A 122 -7.35 -3.43 -9.23
N PHE A 123 -6.72 -2.42 -8.62
CA PHE A 123 -6.47 -2.43 -7.19
C PHE A 123 -7.77 -2.26 -6.40
N VAL A 124 -8.63 -1.33 -6.85
CA VAL A 124 -9.94 -1.06 -6.24
C VAL A 124 -10.82 -2.30 -6.28
N ASP A 125 -10.87 -2.99 -7.43
CA ASP A 125 -11.64 -4.22 -7.61
C ASP A 125 -11.15 -5.36 -6.70
N TRP A 126 -9.82 -5.57 -6.64
CA TRP A 126 -9.21 -6.57 -5.76
C TRP A 126 -9.39 -6.26 -4.26
N TYR A 127 -9.30 -4.99 -3.86
CA TYR A 127 -9.49 -4.57 -2.47
C TYR A 127 -10.97 -4.62 -2.06
N GLY A 128 -11.86 -4.14 -2.92
CA GLY A 128 -13.31 -4.12 -2.73
C GLY A 128 -13.93 -5.52 -2.65
N SER A 129 -13.33 -6.50 -3.35
CA SER A 129 -13.67 -7.92 -3.22
C SER A 129 -13.34 -8.52 -1.83
N GLY A 130 -12.77 -7.73 -0.91
CA GLY A 130 -12.56 -8.10 0.48
C GLY A 130 -11.64 -9.31 0.67
N LYS A 131 -11.84 -10.06 1.75
CA LYS A 131 -11.14 -11.34 1.98
C LYS A 131 -11.59 -12.45 1.01
N GLU A 132 -12.66 -12.23 0.25
CA GLU A 132 -13.22 -13.22 -0.67
C GLU A 132 -12.49 -13.18 -2.03
N GLY A 133 -12.02 -12.02 -2.49
CA GLY A 133 -11.26 -11.85 -3.74
C GLY A 133 -9.78 -12.19 -3.67
N ALA A 134 -9.23 -12.51 -2.50
CA ALA A 134 -7.93 -13.18 -2.44
C ALA A 134 -8.17 -14.68 -2.50
N SER A 135 -8.44 -15.18 -3.70
CA SER A 135 -8.30 -16.60 -4.02
C SER A 135 -8.82 -17.50 -2.90
N LYS A 136 -10.08 -17.29 -2.50
CA LYS A 136 -10.75 -18.34 -1.78
C LYS A 136 -11.05 -19.35 -2.87
N LEU A 137 -10.13 -20.29 -3.08
CA LEU A 137 -10.53 -21.60 -3.53
C LEU A 137 -11.78 -21.91 -2.70
N SER A 138 -12.93 -22.13 -3.35
CA SER A 138 -14.07 -22.69 -2.63
C SER A 138 -13.63 -23.98 -1.93
N LEU A 139 -14.38 -24.49 -0.94
CA LEU A 139 -13.91 -25.61 -0.10
C LEU A 139 -13.40 -26.83 -0.92
N ASP A 140 -13.81 -26.92 -2.19
CA ASP A 140 -13.45 -27.97 -3.15
C ASP A 140 -12.57 -27.49 -4.33
N GLU A 141 -12.12 -26.24 -4.38
CA GLU A 141 -11.20 -25.78 -5.42
C GLU A 141 -9.75 -26.07 -5.04
N VAL A 142 -8.96 -26.49 -6.04
CA VAL A 142 -7.52 -26.70 -5.93
C VAL A 142 -6.84 -25.98 -7.11
N TYR A 143 -5.61 -25.50 -6.90
CA TYR A 143 -4.79 -25.03 -8.01
C TYR A 143 -4.25 -26.20 -8.81
N ALA A 144 -4.52 -26.20 -10.12
CA ALA A 144 -3.96 -27.16 -11.06
C ALA A 144 -3.26 -26.42 -12.19
N SER A 145 -2.19 -27.01 -12.71
CA SER A 145 -1.55 -26.56 -13.93
C SER A 145 -2.15 -27.28 -15.13
N CYS A 146 -2.47 -26.54 -16.20
CA CYS A 146 -2.92 -27.15 -17.44
C CYS A 146 -1.81 -28.02 -18.06
N PRO A 147 -2.09 -29.28 -18.45
CA PRO A 147 -1.07 -30.18 -19.03
C PRO A 147 -0.59 -29.73 -20.41
N SER A 148 -1.38 -28.95 -21.15
CA SER A 148 -1.04 -28.53 -22.52
C SER A 148 -0.27 -27.21 -22.60
N CYS A 149 -0.49 -26.26 -21.67
CA CYS A 149 0.13 -24.93 -21.75
C CYS A 149 0.73 -24.42 -20.44
N SER A 150 0.72 -25.25 -19.38
CA SER A 150 1.30 -24.91 -18.08
C SER A 150 0.67 -23.69 -17.39
N SER A 151 -0.47 -23.21 -17.89
CA SER A 151 -1.23 -22.14 -17.24
C SER A 151 -1.72 -22.59 -15.87
N LEU A 152 -1.73 -21.67 -14.89
CA LEU A 152 -2.19 -21.92 -13.52
C LEU A 152 -3.70 -21.65 -13.43
N LEU A 153 -4.50 -22.65 -13.08
CA LEU A 153 -5.95 -22.56 -12.97
C LEU A 153 -6.42 -22.95 -11.56
N ALA A 154 -7.53 -22.36 -11.12
CA ALA A 154 -8.30 -22.86 -9.98
C ALA A 154 -9.41 -23.76 -10.53
N VAL A 155 -9.44 -25.02 -10.08
CA VAL A 155 -10.37 -26.05 -10.56
C VAL A 155 -11.02 -26.77 -9.40
N ILE A 156 -12.27 -27.24 -9.55
CA ILE A 156 -12.95 -28.12 -8.60
C ILE A 156 -12.79 -29.57 -9.10
N PRO A 157 -11.95 -30.43 -8.50
CA PRO A 157 -11.72 -31.78 -9.01
C PRO A 157 -13.00 -32.61 -9.11
N SER A 158 -13.94 -32.42 -8.19
CA SER A 158 -15.23 -33.12 -8.17
C SER A 158 -16.21 -32.69 -9.28
N ARG A 159 -15.95 -31.57 -9.96
CA ARG A 159 -16.76 -31.07 -11.07
C ARG A 159 -16.05 -31.10 -12.42
N LEU A 160 -14.82 -31.62 -12.47
CA LEU A 160 -14.10 -31.76 -13.73
C LEU A 160 -14.69 -32.90 -14.55
N SER A 161 -15.10 -32.56 -15.77
CA SER A 161 -15.55 -33.53 -16.77
C SER A 161 -14.45 -33.82 -17.80
N ARG A 162 -14.54 -34.96 -18.49
CA ARG A 162 -13.61 -35.29 -19.59
C ARG A 162 -13.70 -34.33 -20.78
N GLN A 163 -14.72 -33.46 -20.82
CA GLN A 163 -14.93 -32.50 -21.91
C GLN A 163 -14.41 -31.11 -21.55
N ASP A 164 -13.93 -30.89 -20.33
CA ASP A 164 -13.53 -29.57 -19.87
C ASP A 164 -12.23 -29.13 -20.55
N ARG A 165 -12.27 -27.92 -21.10
CA ARG A 165 -11.19 -27.30 -21.87
C ARG A 165 -10.55 -26.15 -21.10
N CYS A 166 -9.26 -25.98 -21.31
CA CYS A 166 -8.52 -24.86 -20.75
C CYS A 166 -8.94 -23.55 -21.46
N PRO A 167 -9.41 -22.51 -20.74
CA PRO A 167 -9.74 -21.22 -21.34
C PRO A 167 -8.56 -20.49 -22.01
N ASN A 168 -7.32 -20.90 -21.73
CA ASN A 168 -6.12 -20.25 -22.28
C ASN A 168 -5.62 -20.89 -23.58
N CYS A 169 -5.77 -22.21 -23.75
CA CYS A 169 -5.22 -22.93 -24.90
C CYS A 169 -6.21 -23.92 -25.56
N ASP A 170 -7.44 -23.98 -25.05
CA ASP A 170 -8.50 -24.91 -25.47
C ASP A 170 -8.14 -26.42 -25.37
N GLY A 171 -7.02 -26.74 -24.69
CA GLY A 171 -6.57 -28.10 -24.44
C GLY A 171 -7.40 -28.82 -23.37
N LEU A 172 -7.47 -30.15 -23.43
CA LEU A 172 -8.19 -30.99 -22.46
C LEU A 172 -7.53 -30.93 -21.08
N LEU A 173 -8.34 -30.69 -20.04
CA LEU A 173 -7.87 -30.65 -18.66
C LEU A 173 -7.72 -32.05 -18.03
N VAL A 174 -8.43 -33.05 -18.55
CA VAL A 174 -8.37 -34.45 -18.09
C VAL A 174 -7.79 -35.30 -19.21
N THR A 175 -6.59 -35.85 -18.99
CA THR A 175 -5.97 -36.83 -19.89
C THR A 175 -6.16 -38.24 -19.31
N ILE A 176 -6.61 -39.19 -20.12
CA ILE A 176 -6.69 -40.60 -19.72
C ILE A 176 -5.27 -41.15 -19.82
N SER A 177 -4.60 -41.36 -18.68
CA SER A 177 -3.48 -42.28 -18.63
C SER A 177 -4.07 -43.68 -18.44
N GLU A 178 -4.03 -44.50 -19.49
CA GLU A 178 -4.14 -45.94 -19.33
C GLU A 178 -2.89 -46.38 -18.54
N GLU A 179 -3.06 -46.67 -17.25
CA GLU A 179 -2.07 -47.43 -16.48
C GLU A 179 -2.15 -48.88 -16.98
N GLU A 180 -1.21 -49.25 -17.85
CA GLU A 180 -0.78 -50.64 -18.04
C GLU A 180 0.10 -51.11 -16.88
#